data_AF-A0A7W9FC05-F1
#
_entry.id   AF-A0A7W9FC05-F1
#
_cell.length_a   1.000
_cell.length_b   1.000
_cell.length_c   1.000
_cell.angle_alpha   90.00
_cell.angle_beta   90.00
_cell.angle_gamma   90.00
#
_symmetry.space_group_name_H-M   'P 1'
#
loop_
_entity.id
_entity.type
_entity.pdbx_description
1 polymer ?
#
loop_
_entity_poly.entity_id
_entity_poly.type
_entity_poly.pdbx_seq_one_letter_code
_entity_poly.pdbx_strand_id
1 'polypeptide(L)'
;METAALIVVLVIALALFFDFTNGFHDTANAMATPIATGALKPKTAVLLAAVLNLVGAFLSTEVAKTVSGGIVNEQDISHALLPSLIFAGLVGAITWNMLTWFLGLPSSSSHALFGGLIGATLVGVGVAGINFGVVLSKVILPALIAPLTAGIIAFAATKIAYGITRRYDGKPDGRSGFRLGQIFTSSMVALAHGTNDAQKTMGVITLALITVGWQSGAHHEPQLWVIVSCAVTIALGTYLGGWRIIRTLGKGLTEVKPAQGFAAESSTAATILASSALGFALSTTQVASGSVIGSGLGRRGAQVRWRTAGRIALGWLLTLPAAAAVGALAALLVVWLDVVGVIIGAVVAVGIILSLFLRSRRNAVTSANAMSDVADSGHAVEQPEKPGPTRRQTRIELVRALEKADRKAEEAEKAAKRARKLKKKGGSESEIKAARKAAEKAAKKLAEAQSAAREWEALSESRRARAERAEWELSHSDEQEAQR
;
A
#
# COMPACT_ATOMS: atom_id res chain seq x y z
N MET A 1 -5.35 -47.29 -5.89
CA MET A 1 -5.61 -46.52 -4.66
C MET A 1 -4.34 -45.83 -4.16
N GLU A 2 -3.21 -46.53 -4.05
CA GLU A 2 -1.94 -45.95 -3.56
C GLU A 2 -1.43 -44.76 -4.39
N THR A 3 -1.40 -44.86 -5.73
CA THR A 3 -0.95 -43.77 -6.60
C THR A 3 -1.82 -42.51 -6.50
N ALA A 4 -3.15 -42.67 -6.45
CA ALA A 4 -4.08 -41.55 -6.31
C ALA A 4 -3.91 -40.85 -4.95
N ALA A 5 -3.70 -41.61 -3.88
CA ALA A 5 -3.41 -41.06 -2.56
C ALA A 5 -2.11 -40.24 -2.54
N LEU A 6 -1.04 -40.72 -3.21
CA LEU A 6 0.22 -39.98 -3.34
C LEU A 6 0.04 -38.66 -4.10
N ILE A 7 -0.76 -38.67 -5.16
CA ILE A 7 -1.09 -37.46 -5.93
C ILE A 7 -1.89 -36.48 -5.07
N VAL A 8 -2.85 -36.95 -4.25
CA VAL A 8 -3.59 -36.09 -3.31
C VAL A 8 -2.67 -35.44 -2.29
N VAL A 9 -1.71 -36.17 -1.72
CA VAL A 9 -0.71 -35.58 -0.80
C VAL A 9 0.10 -34.49 -1.49
N LEU A 10 0.50 -34.72 -2.75
CA LEU A 10 1.20 -33.73 -3.56
C LEU A 10 0.32 -32.50 -3.88
N VAL A 11 -0.96 -32.71 -4.19
CA VAL A 11 -1.95 -31.65 -4.39
C VAL A 11 -2.13 -30.83 -3.13
N ILE A 12 -2.22 -31.44 -1.95
CA ILE A 12 -2.30 -30.74 -0.67
C ILE A 12 -1.06 -29.87 -0.46
N ALA A 13 0.14 -30.43 -0.68
CA ALA A 13 1.39 -29.66 -0.56
C ALA A 13 1.43 -28.46 -1.52
N LEU A 14 0.99 -28.64 -2.77
CA LEU A 14 0.92 -27.56 -3.77
C LEU A 14 -0.17 -26.55 -3.45
N ALA A 15 -1.33 -26.98 -2.95
CA ALA A 15 -2.42 -26.09 -2.55
C ALA A 15 -1.98 -25.22 -1.38
N LEU A 16 -1.32 -25.79 -0.37
CA LEU A 16 -0.73 -25.01 0.72
C LEU A 16 0.37 -24.07 0.20
N PHE A 17 1.24 -24.53 -0.71
CA PHE A 17 2.22 -23.62 -1.32
C PHE A 17 1.53 -22.49 -2.10
N PHE A 18 0.46 -22.76 -2.85
CA PHE A 18 -0.36 -21.75 -3.50
C PHE A 18 -0.93 -20.75 -2.47
N ASP A 19 -1.49 -21.24 -1.36
CA ASP A 19 -2.08 -20.40 -0.31
C ASP A 19 -1.04 -19.49 0.36
N PHE A 20 0.17 -20.03 0.58
CA PHE A 20 1.32 -19.26 1.04
C PHE A 20 1.68 -18.17 0.02
N THR A 21 1.74 -18.54 -1.26
CA THR A 21 2.03 -17.56 -2.32
C THR A 21 0.95 -16.49 -2.40
N ASN A 22 -0.30 -16.87 -2.20
CA ASN A 22 -1.45 -15.98 -2.22
C ASN A 22 -1.36 -14.96 -1.08
N GLY A 23 -1.14 -15.43 0.16
CA GLY A 23 -1.00 -14.57 1.33
C GLY A 23 0.06 -13.49 1.13
N PHE A 24 1.23 -13.86 0.60
CA PHE A 24 2.29 -12.87 0.37
C PHE A 24 1.93 -11.90 -0.78
N HIS A 25 1.30 -12.38 -1.86
CA HIS A 25 0.93 -11.56 -3.04
C HIS A 25 -0.08 -10.48 -2.65
N ASP A 26 -1.14 -10.90 -1.95
CA ASP A 26 -2.30 -10.08 -1.62
C ASP A 26 -2.17 -9.32 -0.29
N THR A 27 -1.06 -9.47 0.43
CA THR A 27 -0.69 -8.56 1.54
C THR A 27 -0.76 -7.09 1.11
N ALA A 28 -0.41 -6.81 -0.15
CA ALA A 28 -0.41 -5.47 -0.70
C ALA A 28 -1.82 -4.84 -0.75
N ASN A 29 -2.88 -5.64 -0.88
CA ASN A 29 -4.25 -5.15 -0.97
C ASN A 29 -4.72 -4.49 0.33
N ALA A 30 -4.27 -5.02 1.48
CA ALA A 30 -4.60 -4.48 2.80
C ALA A 30 -3.55 -3.48 3.30
N MET A 31 -2.25 -3.70 3.01
CA MET A 31 -1.16 -3.01 3.70
C MET A 31 -0.40 -1.98 2.85
N ALA A 32 -0.53 -1.96 1.52
CA ALA A 32 0.18 -0.95 0.73
C ALA A 32 -0.26 0.48 1.08
N THR A 33 -1.56 0.69 1.26
CA THR A 33 -2.16 1.99 1.56
C THR A 33 -1.81 2.53 2.96
N PRO A 34 -1.98 1.79 4.07
CA PRO A 34 -1.60 2.28 5.41
C PRO A 34 -0.09 2.43 5.58
N ILE A 35 0.73 1.69 4.83
CA ILE A 35 2.18 1.91 4.80
C ILE A 35 2.49 3.21 4.02
N ALA A 36 1.88 3.41 2.85
CA ALA A 36 2.12 4.59 2.01
C ALA A 36 1.63 5.91 2.64
N THR A 37 0.59 5.86 3.48
CA THR A 37 0.13 7.05 4.24
C THR A 37 0.94 7.28 5.52
N GLY A 38 1.86 6.39 5.87
CA GLY A 38 2.56 6.40 7.15
C GLY A 38 1.68 6.02 8.34
N ALA A 39 0.46 5.51 8.13
CA ALA A 39 -0.42 5.06 9.21
C ALA A 39 0.19 3.91 10.03
N LEU A 40 0.81 2.94 9.35
CA LEU A 40 1.48 1.79 9.96
C LEU A 40 2.93 1.67 9.48
N LYS A 41 3.81 1.23 10.38
CA LYS A 41 5.17 0.82 10.02
C LYS A 41 5.12 -0.49 9.20
N PRO A 42 5.98 -0.68 8.19
CA PRO A 42 5.93 -1.85 7.30
C PRO A 42 5.86 -3.21 8.02
N LYS A 43 6.73 -3.48 8.99
CA LYS A 43 6.76 -4.75 9.73
C LYS A 43 5.52 -4.95 10.62
N THR A 44 5.02 -3.87 11.23
CA THR A 44 3.81 -3.89 12.05
C THR A 44 2.58 -4.17 11.19
N ALA A 45 2.52 -3.58 9.99
CA ALA A 45 1.43 -3.76 9.03
C ALA A 45 1.29 -5.23 8.60
N VAL A 46 2.39 -5.87 8.17
CA VAL A 46 2.35 -7.27 7.73
C VAL A 46 2.09 -8.25 8.89
N LEU A 47 2.56 -7.95 10.10
CA LEU A 47 2.24 -8.76 11.29
C LEU A 47 0.75 -8.69 11.64
N LEU A 48 0.19 -7.48 11.68
CA LEU A 48 -1.23 -7.28 11.92
C LEU A 48 -2.08 -7.98 10.86
N ALA A 49 -1.69 -7.85 9.58
CA ALA A 49 -2.36 -8.52 8.48
C ALA A 49 -2.33 -10.04 8.63
N ALA A 50 -1.18 -10.62 8.99
CA ALA A 50 -1.02 -12.06 9.16
C ALA A 50 -1.93 -12.62 10.26
N VAL A 51 -1.97 -11.96 11.42
CA VAL A 51 -2.85 -12.36 12.54
C VAL A 51 -4.31 -12.30 12.13
N LEU A 52 -4.73 -11.22 11.47
CA LEU A 52 -6.11 -11.05 11.05
C LEU A 52 -6.50 -11.99 9.89
N ASN A 53 -5.57 -12.31 8.98
CA ASN A 53 -5.79 -13.34 7.97
C ASN A 53 -6.01 -14.71 8.62
N LEU A 54 -5.21 -15.05 9.63
CA LEU A 54 -5.36 -16.30 10.38
C LEU A 54 -6.73 -16.36 11.04
N VAL A 55 -7.15 -15.30 11.75
CA VAL A 55 -8.48 -15.24 12.39
C VAL A 55 -9.61 -15.30 11.36
N GLY A 56 -9.49 -14.53 10.27
CA GLY A 56 -10.48 -14.46 9.20
C GLY A 56 -10.76 -15.82 8.56
N ALA A 57 -9.74 -16.66 8.42
CA ALA A 57 -9.88 -18.00 7.86
C ALA A 57 -10.86 -18.90 8.65
N PHE A 58 -11.09 -18.63 9.94
CA PHE A 58 -12.03 -19.40 10.78
C PHE A 58 -13.46 -18.83 10.80
N LEU A 59 -13.72 -17.67 10.19
CA LEU A 59 -15.04 -17.01 10.31
C LEU A 59 -16.09 -17.50 9.30
N SER A 60 -15.69 -18.23 8.26
CA SER A 60 -16.63 -18.70 7.21
C SER A 60 -16.04 -19.88 6.43
N THR A 61 -16.92 -20.69 5.84
CA THR A 61 -16.59 -21.82 4.94
C THR A 61 -17.40 -21.79 3.63
N GLU A 62 -18.19 -20.75 3.39
CA GLU A 62 -19.12 -20.64 2.24
C GLU A 62 -18.42 -20.58 0.86
N VAL A 63 -17.30 -19.86 0.78
CA VAL A 63 -16.48 -19.82 -0.45
C VAL A 63 -15.84 -21.19 -0.69
N ALA A 64 -15.40 -21.86 0.37
CA ALA A 64 -14.79 -23.18 0.25
C ALA A 64 -15.79 -24.21 -0.30
N LYS A 65 -17.04 -24.19 0.18
CA LYS A 65 -18.15 -25.02 -0.34
C LYS A 65 -18.42 -24.75 -1.82
N THR A 66 -18.38 -23.49 -2.23
CA THR A 66 -18.59 -23.10 -3.63
C THR A 66 -17.46 -23.60 -4.54
N VAL A 67 -16.22 -23.53 -4.06
CA VAL A 67 -15.05 -24.03 -4.81
C VAL A 67 -15.02 -25.56 -4.86
N SER A 68 -15.39 -26.24 -3.79
CA SER A 68 -15.32 -27.70 -3.68
C SER A 68 -16.47 -28.47 -4.34
N GLY A 69 -17.56 -27.81 -4.75
CA GLY A 69 -18.69 -28.49 -5.41
C GLY A 69 -19.30 -27.77 -6.60
N GLY A 70 -18.81 -26.58 -6.98
CA GLY A 70 -19.47 -25.74 -7.96
C GLY A 70 -18.83 -25.68 -9.36
N ILE A 71 -17.52 -25.90 -9.48
CA ILE A 71 -16.77 -25.46 -10.68
C ILE A 71 -16.52 -26.59 -11.67
N VAL A 72 -16.22 -27.78 -11.15
CA VAL A 72 -15.92 -28.97 -11.93
C VAL A 72 -17.04 -29.97 -11.73
N ASN A 73 -17.55 -30.55 -12.81
CA ASN A 73 -18.58 -31.58 -12.73
C ASN A 73 -17.94 -32.90 -12.31
N GLU A 74 -17.86 -33.15 -11.00
CA GLU A 74 -17.17 -34.31 -10.41
C GLU A 74 -17.80 -35.65 -10.80
N GLN A 75 -19.12 -35.66 -11.07
CA GLN A 75 -19.88 -36.88 -11.36
C GLN A 75 -19.48 -37.54 -12.70
N ASP A 76 -18.90 -36.76 -13.61
CA ASP A 76 -18.54 -37.22 -14.95
C ASP A 76 -17.04 -37.53 -15.10
N ILE A 77 -16.25 -37.39 -14.02
CA ILE A 77 -14.78 -37.51 -14.06
C ILE A 77 -14.34 -38.73 -13.28
N SER A 78 -13.46 -39.54 -13.89
CA SER A 78 -12.84 -40.65 -13.19
C SER A 78 -12.11 -40.18 -11.94
N HIS A 79 -12.41 -40.81 -10.79
CA HIS A 79 -11.78 -40.57 -9.49
C HIS A 79 -10.23 -40.64 -9.53
N ALA A 80 -9.66 -41.33 -10.52
CA ALA A 80 -8.21 -41.42 -10.70
C ALA A 80 -7.60 -40.20 -11.43
N LEU A 81 -8.36 -39.54 -12.31
CA LEU A 81 -7.86 -38.46 -13.16
C LEU A 81 -7.96 -37.09 -12.46
N LEU A 82 -9.03 -36.87 -11.69
CA LEU A 82 -9.34 -35.58 -11.11
C LEU A 82 -8.23 -35.00 -10.20
N PRO A 83 -7.59 -35.78 -9.29
CA PRO A 83 -6.44 -35.28 -8.51
C PRO A 83 -5.30 -34.76 -9.38
N SER A 84 -5.00 -35.44 -10.48
CA SER A 84 -3.92 -35.09 -11.39
C SER A 84 -4.24 -33.83 -12.22
N LEU A 85 -5.53 -33.58 -12.50
CA LEU A 85 -5.99 -32.33 -13.11
C LEU A 85 -5.95 -31.16 -12.13
N ILE A 86 -6.34 -31.38 -10.88
CA ILE A 86 -6.20 -30.37 -9.81
C ILE A 86 -4.73 -29.99 -9.64
N PHE A 87 -3.83 -30.99 -9.62
CA PHE A 87 -2.38 -30.79 -9.62
C PHE A 87 -1.94 -29.88 -10.79
N ALA A 88 -2.33 -30.22 -12.02
CA ALA A 88 -1.97 -29.43 -13.20
C ALA A 88 -2.50 -28.00 -13.14
N GLY A 89 -3.74 -27.82 -12.67
CA GLY A 89 -4.34 -26.50 -12.49
C GLY A 89 -3.61 -25.66 -11.44
N LEU A 90 -3.22 -26.25 -10.31
CA LEU A 90 -2.42 -25.59 -9.27
C LEU A 90 -1.03 -25.20 -9.79
N VAL A 91 -0.37 -26.05 -10.58
CA VAL A 91 0.90 -25.69 -11.24
C VAL A 91 0.74 -24.45 -12.11
N GLY A 92 -0.35 -24.37 -12.90
CA GLY A 92 -0.68 -23.19 -13.70
C GLY A 92 -0.86 -21.93 -12.85
N ALA A 93 -1.66 -22.04 -11.80
CA ALA A 93 -1.96 -20.95 -10.88
C ALA A 93 -0.71 -20.42 -10.16
N ILE A 94 0.10 -21.32 -9.58
CA ILE A 94 1.32 -20.98 -8.84
C ILE A 94 2.35 -20.35 -9.77
N THR A 95 2.56 -20.93 -10.96
CA THR A 95 3.52 -20.42 -11.94
C THR A 95 3.17 -18.98 -12.35
N TRP A 96 1.88 -18.73 -12.60
CA TRP A 96 1.41 -17.39 -12.94
C TRP A 96 1.54 -16.40 -11.77
N ASN A 97 1.19 -16.82 -10.55
CA ASN A 97 1.37 -16.01 -9.35
C ASN A 97 2.84 -15.63 -9.11
N MET A 98 3.77 -16.56 -9.29
CA MET A 98 5.21 -16.29 -9.17
C MET A 98 5.73 -15.37 -10.25
N LEU A 99 5.26 -15.53 -11.48
CA LEU A 99 5.65 -14.65 -12.58
C LEU A 99 5.17 -13.21 -12.33
N THR A 100 3.90 -13.03 -11.97
CA THR A 100 3.33 -11.71 -11.72
C THR A 100 3.96 -11.03 -10.51
N TRP A 101 4.25 -11.78 -9.45
CA TRP A 101 5.03 -11.26 -8.31
C TRP A 101 6.44 -10.83 -8.74
N PHE A 102 7.12 -11.65 -9.52
CA PHE A 102 8.46 -11.34 -10.02
C PHE A 102 8.43 -10.02 -10.83
N LEU A 103 7.40 -9.82 -11.64
CA LEU A 103 7.17 -8.58 -12.40
C LEU A 103 6.63 -7.42 -11.55
N GLY A 104 6.26 -7.66 -10.29
CA GLY A 104 5.66 -6.66 -9.40
C GLY A 104 4.27 -6.19 -9.85
N LEU A 105 3.56 -7.02 -10.62
CA LEU A 105 2.23 -6.73 -11.13
C LEU A 105 1.18 -7.22 -10.11
N PRO A 106 0.28 -6.35 -9.62
CA PRO A 106 -0.84 -6.79 -8.80
C PRO A 106 -1.78 -7.63 -9.67
N SER A 107 -1.87 -8.91 -9.33
CA SER A 107 -2.60 -9.94 -10.08
C SER A 107 -3.56 -10.64 -9.13
N SER A 108 -4.66 -11.17 -9.67
CA SER A 108 -5.63 -11.89 -8.86
C SER A 108 -5.26 -13.37 -8.75
N SER A 109 -4.91 -13.82 -7.54
CA SER A 109 -4.70 -15.24 -7.27
C SER A 109 -5.96 -16.08 -7.49
N SER A 110 -7.16 -15.54 -7.21
CA SER A 110 -8.43 -16.21 -7.50
C SER A 110 -8.55 -16.57 -8.98
N HIS A 111 -8.28 -15.60 -9.87
CA HIS A 111 -8.36 -15.84 -11.31
C HIS A 111 -7.25 -16.76 -11.81
N ALA A 112 -6.07 -16.72 -11.20
CA ALA A 112 -5.01 -17.66 -11.51
C ALA A 112 -5.41 -19.10 -11.14
N LEU A 113 -6.03 -19.29 -9.97
CA LEU A 113 -6.54 -20.58 -9.51
C LEU A 113 -7.63 -21.11 -10.44
N PHE A 114 -8.68 -20.33 -10.67
CA PHE A 114 -9.78 -20.75 -11.54
C PHE A 114 -9.35 -20.92 -12.98
N GLY A 115 -8.49 -20.02 -13.50
CA GLY A 115 -7.90 -20.16 -14.82
C GLY A 115 -7.15 -21.49 -14.95
N GLY A 116 -6.23 -21.77 -14.03
CA GLY A 116 -5.46 -23.01 -14.01
C GLY A 116 -6.36 -24.26 -13.99
N LEU A 117 -7.33 -24.31 -13.09
CA LEU A 117 -8.29 -25.42 -12.99
C LEU A 117 -9.14 -25.57 -14.26
N ILE A 118 -9.67 -24.48 -14.81
CA ILE A 118 -10.44 -24.46 -16.06
C ILE A 118 -9.59 -25.01 -17.21
N GLY A 119 -8.35 -24.53 -17.36
CA GLY A 119 -7.44 -24.99 -18.40
C GLY A 119 -7.10 -26.47 -18.30
N ALA A 120 -6.84 -26.94 -17.07
CA ALA A 120 -6.55 -28.35 -16.83
C ALA A 120 -7.77 -29.25 -17.13
N THR A 121 -8.97 -28.85 -16.68
CA THR A 121 -10.22 -29.57 -16.94
C THR A 121 -10.59 -29.58 -18.43
N LEU A 122 -10.38 -28.48 -19.15
CA LEU A 122 -10.60 -28.42 -20.60
C LEU A 122 -9.79 -29.47 -21.36
N VAL A 123 -8.54 -29.70 -20.95
CA VAL A 123 -7.67 -30.70 -21.58
C VAL A 123 -8.00 -32.11 -21.11
N GLY A 124 -8.23 -32.30 -19.81
CA GLY A 124 -8.42 -33.63 -19.23
C GLY A 124 -9.78 -34.26 -19.49
N VAL A 125 -10.83 -33.43 -19.55
CA VAL A 125 -12.23 -33.89 -19.60
C VAL A 125 -12.98 -33.27 -20.78
N GLY A 126 -12.52 -32.13 -21.28
CA GLY A 126 -13.22 -31.36 -22.31
C GLY A 126 -14.21 -30.36 -21.72
N VAL A 127 -14.97 -29.72 -22.61
CA VAL A 127 -15.90 -28.62 -22.26
C VAL A 127 -17.00 -29.08 -21.28
N ALA A 128 -17.41 -30.35 -21.34
CA ALA A 128 -18.45 -30.92 -20.47
C ALA A 128 -18.05 -31.00 -18.99
N GLY A 129 -16.75 -31.06 -18.68
CA GLY A 129 -16.26 -31.11 -17.30
C GLY A 129 -16.38 -29.80 -16.53
N ILE A 130 -16.80 -28.71 -17.19
CA ILE A 130 -16.84 -27.36 -16.62
C ILE A 130 -18.28 -26.89 -16.49
N ASN A 131 -18.65 -26.49 -15.27
CA ASN A 131 -19.91 -25.82 -15.04
C ASN A 131 -19.81 -24.33 -15.42
N PHE A 132 -20.01 -24.01 -16.69
CA PHE A 132 -19.95 -22.63 -17.18
C PHE A 132 -20.98 -21.70 -16.49
N GLY A 133 -22.13 -22.23 -16.06
CA GLY A 133 -23.11 -21.45 -15.32
C GLY A 133 -22.57 -20.97 -13.97
N VAL A 134 -21.92 -21.86 -13.22
CA VAL A 134 -21.27 -21.51 -11.94
C VAL A 134 -20.04 -20.65 -12.16
N VAL A 135 -19.17 -20.97 -13.12
CA VAL A 135 -18.00 -20.15 -13.45
C VAL A 135 -18.43 -18.71 -13.82
N LEU A 136 -19.45 -18.56 -14.65
CA LEU A 136 -19.95 -17.24 -15.04
C LEU A 136 -20.55 -16.49 -13.84
N SER A 137 -21.43 -17.13 -13.08
CA SER A 137 -22.20 -16.47 -12.00
C SER A 137 -21.42 -16.24 -10.70
N LYS A 138 -20.48 -17.13 -10.35
CA LYS A 138 -19.75 -17.12 -9.07
C LYS A 138 -18.30 -16.65 -9.20
N VAL A 139 -17.74 -16.59 -10.41
CA VAL A 139 -16.35 -16.17 -10.67
C VAL A 139 -16.29 -14.94 -11.60
N ILE A 140 -16.76 -15.07 -12.85
CA ILE A 140 -16.56 -14.03 -13.88
C ILE A 140 -17.40 -12.78 -13.60
N LEU A 141 -18.70 -12.92 -13.32
CA LEU A 141 -19.59 -11.78 -13.07
C LEU A 141 -19.15 -10.98 -11.81
N PRO A 142 -18.90 -11.62 -10.65
CA PRO A 142 -18.37 -10.92 -9.49
C PRO A 142 -17.04 -10.21 -9.77
N ALA A 143 -16.15 -10.81 -10.57
CA ALA A 143 -14.86 -10.20 -10.93
C ALA A 143 -15.00 -8.92 -11.76
N LEU A 144 -16.01 -8.83 -12.63
CA LEU A 144 -16.27 -7.63 -13.42
C LEU A 144 -17.01 -6.56 -12.61
N ILE A 145 -18.02 -6.97 -11.84
CA ILE A 145 -18.93 -6.06 -11.16
C ILE A 145 -18.29 -5.48 -9.89
N ALA A 146 -17.61 -6.30 -9.11
CA ALA A 146 -17.16 -5.89 -7.78
C ALA A 146 -16.13 -4.75 -7.76
N PRO A 147 -15.15 -4.68 -8.68
CA PRO A 147 -14.21 -3.54 -8.70
C PRO A 147 -14.92 -2.22 -9.02
N LEU A 148 -15.96 -2.27 -9.85
CA LEU A 148 -16.78 -1.10 -10.20
C LEU A 148 -17.65 -0.68 -9.01
N THR A 149 -18.35 -1.61 -8.37
CA THR A 149 -19.19 -1.30 -7.21
C THR A 149 -18.34 -0.78 -6.05
N ALA A 150 -17.21 -1.41 -5.75
CA ALA A 150 -16.29 -0.98 -4.72
C ALA A 150 -15.61 0.37 -5.07
N GLY A 151 -15.37 0.63 -6.36
CA GLY A 151 -14.92 1.94 -6.83
C GLY A 151 -15.97 3.05 -6.63
N ILE A 152 -17.23 2.78 -6.97
CA ILE A 152 -18.34 3.73 -6.80
C ILE A 152 -18.59 4.03 -5.32
N ILE A 153 -18.61 2.99 -4.48
CA ILE A 153 -18.78 3.14 -3.03
C ILE A 153 -17.61 3.94 -2.45
N ALA A 154 -16.37 3.61 -2.80
CA ALA A 154 -15.19 4.36 -2.34
C ALA A 154 -15.19 5.82 -2.82
N PHE A 155 -15.65 6.08 -4.06
CA PHE A 155 -15.83 7.43 -4.59
C PHE A 155 -16.84 8.23 -3.76
N ALA A 156 -18.02 7.67 -3.52
CA ALA A 156 -19.08 8.30 -2.74
C ALA A 156 -18.64 8.53 -1.29
N ALA A 157 -18.09 7.50 -0.64
CA ALA A 157 -17.57 7.57 0.72
C ALA A 157 -16.47 8.62 0.87
N THR A 158 -15.57 8.73 -0.12
CA THR A 158 -14.54 9.78 -0.12
C THR A 158 -15.17 11.17 -0.25
N LYS A 159 -16.12 11.35 -1.18
CA LYS A 159 -16.78 12.64 -1.38
C LYS A 159 -17.53 13.10 -0.13
N ILE A 160 -18.18 12.16 0.57
CA ILE A 160 -18.86 12.41 1.84
C ILE A 160 -17.84 12.74 2.94
N ALA A 161 -16.80 11.91 3.12
CA ALA A 161 -15.77 12.12 4.13
C ALA A 161 -15.10 13.49 3.98
N TYR A 162 -14.71 13.86 2.75
CA TYR A 162 -14.13 15.18 2.47
C TYR A 162 -15.15 16.31 2.52
N GLY A 163 -16.44 16.04 2.29
CA GLY A 163 -17.51 17.03 2.44
C GLY A 163 -17.77 17.38 3.90
N ILE A 164 -17.90 16.37 4.77
CA ILE A 164 -18.17 16.52 6.21
C ILE A 164 -16.95 17.13 6.93
N THR A 165 -15.75 16.73 6.54
CA THR A 165 -14.51 17.17 7.22
C THR A 165 -13.88 18.41 6.60
N ARG A 166 -14.54 19.03 5.62
CA ARG A 166 -14.09 20.28 5.00
C ARG A 166 -14.11 21.40 6.03
N ARG A 167 -12.94 21.87 6.44
CA ARG A 167 -12.82 23.11 7.20
C ARG A 167 -12.51 24.28 6.25
N TYR A 168 -13.13 25.43 6.51
CA TYR A 168 -12.98 26.66 5.72
C TYR A 168 -11.93 27.61 6.32
N ASP A 169 -11.22 27.17 7.36
CA ASP A 169 -10.40 27.99 8.25
C ASP A 169 -8.90 27.98 7.91
N GLY A 170 -8.49 27.38 6.79
CA GLY A 170 -7.12 27.49 6.24
C GLY A 170 -6.01 26.87 7.10
N LYS A 171 -6.33 26.18 8.19
CA LYS A 171 -5.36 25.47 9.03
C LYS A 171 -4.96 24.13 8.39
N PRO A 172 -3.72 23.63 8.61
CA PRO A 172 -3.33 22.30 8.18
C PRO A 172 -4.34 21.30 8.75
N ASP A 173 -4.95 20.50 7.88
CA ASP A 173 -6.03 19.62 8.27
C ASP A 173 -5.56 18.69 9.40
N GLY A 174 -6.07 18.90 10.62
CA GLY A 174 -5.87 18.03 11.79
C GLY A 174 -6.53 16.67 11.59
N ARG A 175 -6.05 15.88 10.62
CA ARG A 175 -6.59 14.58 10.18
C ARG A 175 -6.11 13.41 11.05
N SER A 176 -5.76 13.66 12.31
CA SER A 176 -5.24 12.64 13.22
C SER A 176 -6.22 11.46 13.39
N GLY A 177 -7.53 11.72 13.44
CA GLY A 177 -8.56 10.69 13.58
C GLY A 177 -8.66 9.72 12.39
N PHE A 178 -8.43 10.19 11.17
CA PHE A 178 -8.48 9.31 9.98
C PHE A 178 -7.32 8.33 9.93
N ARG A 179 -6.20 8.62 10.59
CA ARG A 179 -5.09 7.65 10.69
C ARG A 179 -5.50 6.43 11.51
N LEU A 180 -6.20 6.64 12.63
CA LEU A 180 -6.72 5.54 13.45
C LEU A 180 -7.84 4.78 12.71
N GLY A 181 -8.75 5.50 12.07
CA GLY A 181 -9.78 4.89 11.23
C GLY A 181 -9.18 4.05 10.09
N GLN A 182 -8.12 4.53 9.45
CA GLN A 182 -7.41 3.78 8.42
C GLN A 182 -6.81 2.48 8.98
N ILE A 183 -6.12 2.53 10.13
CA ILE A 183 -5.59 1.31 10.77
C ILE A 183 -6.70 0.27 11.00
N PHE A 184 -7.86 0.71 11.51
CA PHE A 184 -9.01 -0.17 11.71
C PHE A 184 -9.54 -0.74 10.39
N THR A 185 -9.72 0.08 9.37
CA THR A 185 -10.27 -0.37 8.08
C THR A 185 -9.30 -1.24 7.29
N SER A 186 -7.99 -0.96 7.31
CA SER A 186 -6.93 -1.86 6.82
C SER A 186 -6.96 -3.21 7.52
N SER A 187 -7.23 -3.21 8.83
CA SER A 187 -7.39 -4.43 9.62
C SER A 187 -8.62 -5.22 9.16
N MET A 188 -9.74 -4.55 8.91
CA MET A 188 -10.94 -5.18 8.35
C MET A 188 -10.69 -5.77 6.95
N VAL A 189 -9.89 -5.12 6.10
CA VAL A 189 -9.50 -5.67 4.79
C VAL A 189 -8.67 -6.94 4.96
N ALA A 190 -7.70 -6.95 5.90
CA ALA A 190 -6.93 -8.15 6.20
C ALA A 190 -7.81 -9.28 6.75
N LEU A 191 -8.74 -8.98 7.66
CA LEU A 191 -9.70 -9.98 8.15
C LEU A 191 -10.53 -10.54 7.00
N ALA A 192 -11.10 -9.66 6.16
CA ALA A 192 -11.91 -10.03 5.01
C ALA A 192 -11.14 -10.84 3.95
N HIS A 193 -9.84 -10.56 3.80
CA HIS A 193 -8.97 -11.36 2.95
C HIS A 193 -8.88 -12.79 3.48
N GLY A 194 -8.63 -12.99 4.78
CA GLY A 194 -8.65 -14.31 5.41
C GLY A 194 -9.99 -15.05 5.23
N THR A 195 -11.11 -14.34 5.37
CA THR A 195 -12.45 -14.93 5.17
C THR A 195 -12.75 -15.28 3.72
N ASN A 196 -12.00 -14.80 2.73
CA ASN A 196 -12.26 -15.09 1.31
C ASN A 196 -11.21 -16.02 0.70
N ASP A 197 -9.94 -15.71 0.91
CA ASP A 197 -8.83 -16.29 0.15
C ASP A 197 -8.37 -17.63 0.70
N ALA A 198 -8.28 -17.76 2.03
CA ALA A 198 -7.93 -19.03 2.67
C ALA A 198 -8.95 -20.12 2.28
N GLN A 199 -10.22 -19.74 2.16
CA GLN A 199 -11.30 -20.63 1.78
C GLN A 199 -11.16 -21.21 0.37
N LYS A 200 -10.54 -20.50 -0.58
CA LYS A 200 -10.35 -21.01 -1.94
C LYS A 200 -9.44 -22.24 -1.92
N THR A 201 -8.34 -22.15 -1.19
CA THR A 201 -7.42 -23.27 -0.98
C THR A 201 -8.09 -24.39 -0.20
N MET A 202 -8.86 -24.06 0.86
CA MET A 202 -9.65 -25.06 1.59
C MET A 202 -10.58 -25.82 0.65
N GLY A 203 -11.27 -25.13 -0.26
CA GLY A 203 -12.16 -25.75 -1.24
C GLY A 203 -11.44 -26.70 -2.19
N VAL A 204 -10.26 -26.32 -2.68
CA VAL A 204 -9.44 -27.18 -3.56
C VAL A 204 -8.94 -28.44 -2.84
N ILE A 205 -8.48 -28.30 -1.60
CA ILE A 205 -8.05 -29.45 -0.79
C ILE A 205 -9.25 -30.35 -0.49
N THR A 206 -10.38 -29.79 -0.06
CA THR A 206 -11.63 -30.53 0.19
C THR A 206 -12.08 -31.28 -1.04
N LEU A 207 -12.04 -30.65 -2.23
CA LEU A 207 -12.33 -31.31 -3.50
C LEU A 207 -11.41 -32.52 -3.68
N ALA A 208 -10.09 -32.35 -3.55
CA ALA A 208 -9.14 -33.45 -3.68
C ALA A 208 -9.41 -34.60 -2.68
N LEU A 209 -9.82 -34.31 -1.45
CA LEU A 209 -10.18 -35.33 -0.45
C LEU A 209 -11.46 -36.09 -0.84
N ILE A 210 -12.46 -35.40 -1.37
CA ILE A 210 -13.72 -36.00 -1.85
C ILE A 210 -13.42 -36.96 -3.00
N THR A 211 -12.52 -36.61 -3.92
CA THR A 211 -12.23 -37.45 -5.09
C THR A 211 -11.70 -38.84 -4.75
N VAL A 212 -10.95 -38.99 -3.66
CA VAL A 212 -10.39 -40.27 -3.20
C VAL A 212 -11.20 -40.93 -2.09
N GLY A 213 -12.36 -40.35 -1.74
CA GLY A 213 -13.25 -40.88 -0.70
C GLY A 213 -12.76 -40.67 0.74
N TRP A 214 -11.74 -39.84 0.95
CA TRP A 214 -11.29 -39.45 2.31
C TRP A 214 -12.24 -38.44 2.97
N GLN A 215 -13.15 -37.87 2.19
CA GLN A 215 -14.27 -37.07 2.65
C GLN A 215 -15.52 -37.44 1.86
N SER A 216 -16.67 -37.45 2.53
CA SER A 216 -17.95 -37.70 1.85
C SER A 216 -18.30 -36.55 0.92
N GLY A 217 -18.68 -36.86 -0.33
CA GLY A 217 -19.22 -35.88 -1.27
C GLY A 217 -20.56 -35.27 -0.85
N ALA A 218 -21.23 -35.81 0.17
CA ALA A 218 -22.41 -35.18 0.76
C ALA A 218 -22.07 -34.02 1.72
N HIS A 219 -20.79 -33.90 2.12
CA HIS A 219 -20.31 -32.89 3.07
C HIS A 219 -19.19 -32.06 2.44
N HIS A 220 -19.55 -30.95 1.79
CA HIS A 220 -18.59 -30.02 1.17
C HIS A 220 -17.90 -29.07 2.17
N GLU A 221 -18.19 -29.19 3.46
CA GLU A 221 -17.53 -28.39 4.50
C GLU A 221 -16.08 -28.84 4.70
N PRO A 222 -15.08 -27.94 4.69
CA PRO A 222 -13.70 -28.32 4.92
C PRO A 222 -13.50 -28.92 6.32
N GLN A 223 -12.68 -29.97 6.40
CA GLN A 223 -12.26 -30.52 7.69
C GLN A 223 -11.44 -29.50 8.47
N LEU A 224 -11.50 -29.57 9.81
CA LEU A 224 -10.84 -28.60 10.69
C LEU A 224 -9.32 -28.50 10.42
N TRP A 225 -8.63 -29.61 10.15
CA TRP A 225 -7.20 -29.58 9.85
C TRP A 225 -6.89 -28.84 8.55
N VAL A 226 -7.79 -28.89 7.55
CA VAL A 226 -7.67 -28.14 6.29
C VAL A 226 -7.78 -26.65 6.60
N ILE A 227 -8.76 -26.27 7.42
CA ILE A 227 -8.96 -24.87 7.85
C ILE A 227 -7.70 -24.36 8.56
N VAL A 228 -7.21 -25.11 9.56
CA VAL A 228 -6.01 -24.73 10.32
C VAL A 228 -4.78 -24.64 9.43
N SER A 229 -4.58 -25.61 8.53
CA SER A 229 -3.42 -25.65 7.63
C SER A 229 -3.42 -24.46 6.67
N CYS A 230 -4.54 -24.16 6.01
CA CYS A 230 -4.66 -22.99 5.16
C CYS A 230 -4.51 -21.68 5.96
N ALA A 231 -5.19 -21.56 7.11
CA ALA A 231 -5.11 -20.37 7.97
C ALA A 231 -3.67 -20.02 8.39
N VAL A 232 -2.89 -21.02 8.81
CA VAL A 232 -1.48 -20.83 9.16
C VAL A 232 -0.66 -20.47 7.92
N THR A 233 -0.90 -21.16 6.81
CA THR A 233 -0.10 -21.03 5.60
C THR A 233 -0.29 -19.67 4.91
N ILE A 234 -1.53 -19.21 4.75
CA ILE A 234 -1.82 -17.86 4.24
C ILE A 234 -1.28 -16.77 5.16
N ALA A 235 -1.34 -16.96 6.48
CA ALA A 235 -0.81 -16.01 7.46
C ALA A 235 0.73 -15.92 7.39
N LEU A 236 1.43 -17.05 7.25
CA LEU A 236 2.88 -17.08 7.05
C LEU A 236 3.29 -16.37 5.76
N GLY A 237 2.59 -16.63 4.66
CA GLY A 237 2.78 -15.90 3.41
C GLY A 237 2.58 -14.40 3.61
N THR A 238 1.49 -14.02 4.27
CA THR A 238 1.16 -12.61 4.55
C THR A 238 2.25 -11.90 5.35
N TYR A 239 2.80 -12.59 6.36
CA TYR A 239 3.84 -12.03 7.21
C TYR A 239 5.14 -11.74 6.44
N LEU A 240 5.53 -12.61 5.51
CA LEU A 240 6.69 -12.37 4.63
C LEU A 240 6.43 -11.21 3.66
N GLY A 241 5.16 -11.05 3.28
CA GLY A 241 4.64 -9.95 2.48
C GLY A 241 4.97 -10.05 1.00
N GLY A 242 4.60 -9.02 0.23
CA GLY A 242 4.81 -8.97 -1.21
C GLY A 242 5.48 -7.69 -1.62
N TRP A 243 6.66 -7.37 -1.06
CA TRP A 243 7.27 -6.03 -1.11
C TRP A 243 7.37 -5.41 -2.51
N ARG A 244 7.54 -6.24 -3.55
CA ARG A 244 7.47 -5.80 -4.96
C ARG A 244 6.11 -5.21 -5.32
N ILE A 245 5.03 -5.93 -5.00
CA ILE A 245 3.65 -5.54 -5.27
C ILE A 245 3.21 -4.42 -4.33
N ILE A 246 3.59 -4.48 -3.04
CA ILE A 246 3.34 -3.41 -2.06
C ILE A 246 3.87 -2.08 -2.57
N ARG A 247 5.09 -2.05 -3.12
CA ARG A 247 5.67 -0.85 -3.73
C ARG A 247 4.92 -0.39 -4.97
N THR A 248 4.48 -1.31 -5.83
CA THR A 248 3.68 -0.97 -7.02
C THR A 248 2.34 -0.35 -6.62
N LEU A 249 1.60 -0.94 -5.68
CA LEU A 249 0.30 -0.42 -5.24
C LEU A 249 0.44 0.88 -4.42
N GLY A 250 1.42 0.95 -3.51
CA GLY A 250 1.60 2.10 -2.63
C GLY A 250 2.11 3.36 -3.34
N LYS A 251 2.93 3.23 -4.40
CA LYS A 251 3.46 4.38 -5.17
C LYS A 251 2.77 4.60 -6.53
N GLY A 252 1.97 3.64 -7.03
CA GLY A 252 1.69 3.53 -8.46
C GLY A 252 0.33 4.04 -8.96
N LEU A 253 -0.71 4.07 -8.12
CA LEU A 253 -2.09 4.29 -8.57
C LEU A 253 -2.60 5.74 -8.37
N THR A 254 -2.50 6.25 -7.16
CA THR A 254 -2.94 7.60 -6.76
C THR A 254 -2.21 8.02 -5.48
N GLU A 255 -2.07 9.32 -5.24
CA GLU A 255 -1.61 9.81 -3.93
C GLU A 255 -2.74 9.63 -2.91
N VAL A 256 -2.60 8.61 -2.07
CA VAL A 256 -3.60 8.29 -1.05
C VAL A 256 -3.27 9.05 0.23
N LYS A 257 -4.23 9.84 0.72
CA LYS A 257 -4.21 10.40 2.08
C LYS A 257 -5.03 9.51 3.04
N PRO A 258 -4.82 9.58 4.37
CA PRO A 258 -5.51 8.71 5.33
C PRO A 258 -7.04 8.65 5.18
N ALA A 259 -7.72 9.75 4.84
CA ALA A 259 -9.17 9.77 4.61
C ALA A 259 -9.59 9.00 3.33
N GLN A 260 -8.79 9.06 2.26
CA GLN A 260 -9.01 8.26 1.05
C GLN A 260 -8.69 6.79 1.30
N GLY A 261 -7.66 6.50 2.08
CA GLY A 261 -7.31 5.15 2.53
C GLY A 261 -8.44 4.52 3.31
N PHE A 262 -8.93 5.23 4.34
CA PHE A 262 -10.11 4.82 5.12
C PHE A 262 -11.33 4.50 4.24
N ALA A 263 -11.67 5.39 3.29
CA ALA A 263 -12.81 5.19 2.40
C ALA A 263 -12.61 3.99 1.46
N ALA A 264 -11.42 3.84 0.88
CA ALA A 264 -11.10 2.72 0.00
C ALA A 264 -11.11 1.38 0.75
N GLU A 265 -10.49 1.32 1.92
CA GLU A 265 -10.38 0.10 2.73
C GLU A 265 -11.74 -0.29 3.32
N SER A 266 -12.57 0.67 3.76
CA SER A 266 -13.94 0.39 4.20
C SER A 266 -14.76 -0.24 3.08
N SER A 267 -14.71 0.35 1.87
CA SER A 267 -15.41 -0.19 0.71
C SER A 267 -14.88 -1.57 0.34
N THR A 268 -13.56 -1.75 0.36
CA THR A 268 -12.91 -3.03 0.03
C THR A 268 -13.36 -4.13 0.99
N ALA A 269 -13.26 -3.87 2.30
CA ALA A 269 -13.66 -4.82 3.34
C ALA A 269 -15.14 -5.18 3.25
N ALA A 270 -16.02 -4.17 3.08
CA ALA A 270 -17.46 -4.40 2.95
C ALA A 270 -17.80 -5.25 1.73
N THR A 271 -17.21 -4.95 0.57
CA THR A 271 -17.44 -5.71 -0.66
C THR A 271 -16.92 -7.15 -0.55
N ILE A 272 -15.74 -7.37 0.02
CA ILE A 272 -15.19 -8.72 0.19
C ILE A 272 -16.04 -9.52 1.17
N LEU A 273 -16.39 -8.97 2.34
CA LEU A 273 -17.19 -9.67 3.35
C LEU A 273 -18.59 -10.01 2.83
N ALA A 274 -19.27 -9.08 2.17
CA ALA A 274 -20.57 -9.33 1.57
C ALA A 274 -20.51 -10.42 0.48
N SER A 275 -19.45 -10.41 -0.33
CA SER A 275 -19.20 -11.43 -1.34
C SER A 275 -18.92 -12.80 -0.73
N SER A 276 -18.07 -12.87 0.30
CA SER A 276 -17.74 -14.10 1.01
C SER A 276 -18.98 -14.72 1.64
N ALA A 277 -19.87 -13.90 2.22
CA ALA A 277 -21.14 -14.36 2.80
C ALA A 277 -22.09 -14.98 1.76
N LEU A 278 -21.99 -14.58 0.49
CA LEU A 278 -22.75 -15.16 -0.63
C LEU A 278 -22.04 -16.36 -1.29
N GLY A 279 -20.87 -16.76 -0.75
CA GLY A 279 -20.02 -17.81 -1.32
C GLY A 279 -19.35 -17.43 -2.64
N PHE A 280 -19.31 -16.14 -3.00
CA PHE A 280 -18.69 -15.70 -4.25
C PHE A 280 -17.16 -15.65 -4.10
N ALA A 281 -16.45 -16.35 -5.00
CA ALA A 281 -15.00 -16.41 -4.99
C ALA A 281 -14.38 -15.20 -5.70
N LEU A 282 -14.50 -14.07 -5.02
CA LEU A 282 -14.13 -12.76 -5.54
C LEU A 282 -12.61 -12.52 -5.51
N SER A 283 -12.17 -11.59 -6.35
CA SER A 283 -10.78 -11.14 -6.42
C SER A 283 -10.54 -9.92 -5.55
N THR A 284 -9.87 -10.12 -4.41
CA THR A 284 -9.55 -9.06 -3.45
C THR A 284 -8.67 -7.98 -4.08
N THR A 285 -7.70 -8.35 -4.92
CA THR A 285 -6.81 -7.42 -5.65
C THR A 285 -7.57 -6.44 -6.53
N GLN A 286 -8.60 -6.92 -7.22
CA GLN A 286 -9.39 -6.11 -8.14
C GLN A 286 -10.31 -5.16 -7.39
N VAL A 287 -10.96 -5.65 -6.33
CA VAL A 287 -11.80 -4.83 -5.45
C VAL A 287 -10.98 -3.75 -4.75
N ALA A 288 -9.84 -4.11 -4.15
CA ALA A 288 -8.95 -3.16 -3.48
C ALA A 288 -8.46 -2.08 -4.43
N SER A 289 -7.98 -2.47 -5.62
CA SER A 289 -7.53 -1.52 -6.63
C SER A 289 -8.67 -0.64 -7.16
N GLY A 290 -9.86 -1.20 -7.38
CA GLY A 290 -11.06 -0.48 -7.78
C GLY A 290 -11.45 0.58 -6.74
N SER A 291 -11.45 0.21 -5.46
CA SER A 291 -11.70 1.14 -4.35
C SER A 291 -10.63 2.23 -4.22
N VAL A 292 -9.35 1.92 -4.44
CA VAL A 292 -8.27 2.92 -4.44
C VAL A 292 -8.42 3.91 -5.60
N ILE A 293 -8.77 3.44 -6.80
CA ILE A 293 -9.06 4.31 -7.94
C ILE A 293 -10.29 5.19 -7.65
N GLY A 294 -11.36 4.59 -7.12
CA GLY A 294 -12.60 5.27 -6.75
C GLY A 294 -12.39 6.36 -5.70
N SER A 295 -11.64 6.06 -4.63
CA SER A 295 -11.28 7.05 -3.60
C SER A 295 -10.35 8.14 -4.13
N GLY A 296 -9.51 7.81 -5.11
CA GLY A 296 -8.75 8.78 -5.91
C GLY A 296 -9.68 9.79 -6.58
N LEU A 297 -10.61 9.30 -7.40
CA LEU A 297 -11.57 10.12 -8.15
C LEU A 297 -12.51 10.95 -7.25
N GLY A 298 -12.81 10.45 -6.04
CA GLY A 298 -13.69 11.12 -5.09
C GLY A 298 -13.11 12.38 -4.46
N ARG A 299 -11.78 12.58 -4.54
CA ARG A 299 -11.09 13.76 -3.99
C ARG A 299 -10.87 14.82 -5.07
N ARG A 300 -11.30 16.06 -4.81
CA ARG A 300 -10.99 17.21 -5.67
C ARG A 300 -9.47 17.41 -5.80
N GLY A 301 -8.99 17.48 -7.04
CA GLY A 301 -7.58 17.71 -7.36
C GLY A 301 -6.66 16.50 -7.19
N ALA A 302 -7.19 15.30 -6.91
CA ALA A 302 -6.38 14.09 -6.93
C ALA A 302 -6.06 13.65 -8.37
N GLN A 303 -4.83 13.20 -8.60
CA GLN A 303 -4.39 12.68 -9.89
C GLN A 303 -4.35 11.16 -9.86
N VAL A 304 -5.14 10.52 -10.72
CA VAL A 304 -5.08 9.07 -10.95
C VAL A 304 -4.13 8.78 -12.11
N ARG A 305 -3.18 7.87 -11.89
CA ARG A 305 -2.22 7.46 -12.92
C ARG A 305 -2.85 6.44 -13.87
N TRP A 306 -3.65 6.90 -14.82
CA TRP A 306 -4.41 6.06 -15.77
C TRP A 306 -3.56 5.04 -16.53
N ARG A 307 -2.30 5.37 -16.86
CA ARG A 307 -1.37 4.42 -17.50
C ARG A 307 -1.04 3.22 -16.59
N THR A 308 -0.96 3.43 -15.28
CA THR A 308 -0.77 2.33 -14.32
C THR A 308 -2.05 1.54 -14.13
N ALA A 309 -3.19 2.23 -13.98
CA ALA A 309 -4.49 1.58 -13.87
C ALA A 309 -4.80 0.68 -15.09
N GLY A 310 -4.55 1.17 -16.31
CA GLY A 310 -4.71 0.38 -17.54
C GLY A 310 -3.80 -0.84 -17.61
N ARG A 311 -2.53 -0.72 -17.17
CA ARG A 311 -1.61 -1.87 -17.08
C ARG A 311 -2.09 -2.92 -16.09
N ILE A 312 -2.66 -2.50 -14.96
CA ILE A 312 -3.22 -3.39 -13.95
C ILE A 312 -4.48 -4.09 -14.48
N ALA A 313 -5.40 -3.34 -15.11
CA ALA A 313 -6.60 -3.91 -15.73
C ALA A 313 -6.27 -4.92 -16.85
N LEU A 314 -5.23 -4.66 -17.64
CA LEU A 314 -4.74 -5.63 -18.63
C LEU A 314 -4.20 -6.90 -17.96
N GLY A 315 -3.46 -6.75 -16.85
CA GLY A 315 -3.00 -7.88 -16.04
C GLY A 315 -4.16 -8.74 -15.53
N TRP A 316 -5.24 -8.11 -15.07
CA TRP A 316 -6.45 -8.81 -14.65
C TRP A 316 -7.10 -9.62 -15.76
N LEU A 317 -7.27 -9.01 -16.93
CA LEU A 317 -7.84 -9.68 -18.11
C LEU A 317 -6.98 -10.87 -18.55
N LEU A 318 -5.65 -10.73 -18.50
CA LEU A 318 -4.70 -11.75 -18.94
C LEU A 318 -4.55 -12.90 -17.93
N THR A 319 -4.87 -12.67 -16.66
CA THR A 319 -4.55 -13.63 -15.59
C THR A 319 -5.25 -14.97 -15.76
N LEU A 320 -6.57 -14.96 -15.96
CA LEU A 320 -7.36 -16.17 -16.17
C LEU A 320 -6.89 -16.96 -17.41
N PRO A 321 -6.83 -16.37 -18.63
CA PRO A 321 -6.42 -17.13 -19.82
C PRO A 321 -4.96 -17.58 -19.77
N ALA A 322 -4.05 -16.79 -19.20
CA ALA A 322 -2.65 -17.19 -19.09
C ALA A 322 -2.45 -18.33 -18.09
N ALA A 323 -3.09 -18.28 -16.92
CA ALA A 323 -3.06 -19.38 -15.97
C ALA A 323 -3.74 -20.64 -16.54
N ALA A 324 -4.83 -20.47 -17.29
CA ALA A 324 -5.48 -21.56 -18.02
C ALA A 324 -4.56 -22.19 -19.07
N ALA A 325 -3.82 -21.40 -19.84
CA ALA A 325 -2.86 -21.93 -20.80
C ALA A 325 -1.77 -22.76 -20.11
N VAL A 326 -1.20 -22.28 -19.00
CA VAL A 326 -0.19 -23.05 -18.26
C VAL A 326 -0.79 -24.31 -17.62
N GLY A 327 -1.99 -24.21 -17.04
CA GLY A 327 -2.70 -25.36 -16.48
C GLY A 327 -3.05 -26.42 -17.53
N ALA A 328 -3.47 -25.99 -18.72
CA ALA A 328 -3.72 -26.85 -19.87
C ALA A 328 -2.44 -27.56 -20.34
N LEU A 329 -1.31 -26.85 -20.42
CA LEU A 329 -0.02 -27.44 -20.77
C LEU A 329 0.45 -28.48 -19.74
N ALA A 330 0.28 -28.19 -18.44
CA ALA A 330 0.56 -29.15 -17.39
C ALA A 330 -0.37 -30.37 -17.47
N ALA A 331 -1.66 -30.16 -17.77
CA ALA A 331 -2.63 -31.24 -17.92
C ALA A 331 -2.34 -32.10 -19.15
N LEU A 332 -1.82 -31.54 -20.25
CA LEU A 332 -1.37 -32.34 -21.40
C LEU A 332 -0.28 -33.33 -20.99
N LEU A 333 0.72 -32.89 -20.22
CA LEU A 333 1.76 -33.80 -19.72
C LEU A 333 1.17 -34.93 -18.87
N VAL A 334 0.25 -34.58 -17.97
CA VAL A 334 -0.43 -35.52 -17.07
C VAL A 334 -1.31 -36.51 -17.84
N VAL A 335 -2.08 -36.06 -18.82
CA VAL A 335 -2.98 -36.93 -19.60
C VAL A 335 -2.20 -37.89 -20.50
N TRP A 336 -1.09 -37.44 -21.08
CA TRP A 336 -0.31 -38.25 -22.02
C TRP A 336 0.67 -39.21 -21.35
N LEU A 337 1.24 -38.82 -20.19
CA LEU A 337 2.31 -39.55 -19.51
C LEU A 337 1.91 -40.06 -18.12
N ASP A 338 0.64 -39.87 -17.73
CA ASP A 338 0.07 -40.28 -16.45
C ASP A 338 0.96 -39.81 -15.27
N VAL A 339 1.35 -40.72 -14.37
CA VAL A 339 2.19 -40.42 -13.20
C VAL A 339 3.53 -39.78 -13.58
N VAL A 340 4.14 -40.20 -14.69
CA VAL A 340 5.41 -39.62 -15.17
C VAL A 340 5.20 -38.16 -15.56
N GLY A 341 4.04 -37.84 -16.13
CA GLY A 341 3.62 -36.47 -16.43
C GLY A 341 3.53 -35.59 -15.18
N VAL A 342 2.96 -36.13 -14.09
CA VAL A 342 2.90 -35.44 -12.79
C VAL A 342 4.30 -35.14 -12.25
N ILE A 343 5.21 -36.12 -12.29
CA ILE A 343 6.60 -35.95 -11.82
C ILE A 343 7.34 -34.89 -12.63
N ILE A 344 7.27 -34.98 -13.97
CA ILE A 344 7.89 -33.99 -14.87
C ILE A 344 7.30 -32.60 -14.59
N GLY A 345 5.97 -32.50 -14.50
CA GLY A 345 5.28 -31.25 -14.20
C GLY A 345 5.75 -30.64 -12.87
N ALA A 346 5.91 -31.46 -11.83
CA ALA A 346 6.37 -31.00 -10.52
C ALA A 346 7.81 -30.47 -10.58
N VAL A 347 8.72 -31.21 -11.24
CA VAL A 347 10.13 -30.81 -11.39
C VAL A 347 10.24 -29.50 -12.19
N VAL A 348 9.51 -29.39 -13.30
CA VAL A 348 9.48 -28.17 -14.13
C VAL A 348 8.91 -26.99 -13.34
N ALA A 349 7.81 -27.18 -12.62
CA ALA A 349 7.21 -26.13 -11.79
C ALA A 349 8.20 -25.63 -10.72
N VAL A 350 8.83 -26.55 -9.98
CA VAL A 350 9.85 -26.21 -8.98
C VAL A 350 11.03 -25.49 -9.63
N GLY A 351 11.50 -25.95 -10.78
CA GLY A 351 12.58 -25.29 -11.54
C GLY A 351 12.24 -23.85 -11.93
N ILE A 352 11.02 -23.60 -12.42
CA ILE A 352 10.53 -22.26 -12.76
C ILE A 352 10.44 -21.38 -11.51
N ILE A 353 9.82 -21.87 -10.45
CA ILE A 353 9.64 -21.14 -9.18
C ILE A 353 11.00 -20.75 -8.60
N LEU A 354 11.93 -21.70 -8.50
CA LEU A 354 13.28 -21.46 -8.00
C LEU A 354 14.05 -20.46 -8.90
N SER A 355 13.93 -20.59 -10.21
CA SER A 355 14.58 -19.66 -11.15
C SER A 355 14.07 -18.23 -10.99
N LEU A 356 12.74 -18.05 -10.87
CA LEU A 356 12.13 -16.75 -10.62
C LEU A 356 12.56 -16.19 -9.25
N PHE A 357 12.58 -17.03 -8.22
CA PHE A 357 13.00 -16.63 -6.87
C PHE A 357 14.47 -16.22 -6.83
N LEU A 358 15.39 -17.03 -7.38
CA LEU A 358 16.82 -16.72 -7.42
C LEU A 358 17.09 -15.46 -8.24
N ARG A 359 16.42 -15.29 -9.38
CA ARG A 359 16.52 -14.07 -10.19
C ARG A 359 15.98 -12.85 -9.45
N SER A 360 14.94 -13.02 -8.62
CA SER A 360 14.38 -11.94 -7.81
C SER A 360 15.38 -11.39 -6.78
N ARG A 361 16.28 -12.24 -6.25
CA ARG A 361 17.30 -11.84 -5.27
C ARG A 361 18.31 -10.83 -5.80
N ARG A 362 18.56 -10.81 -7.13
CA ARG A 362 19.48 -9.83 -7.76
C ARG A 362 18.98 -8.39 -7.61
N ASN A 363 17.66 -8.19 -7.64
CA ASN A 363 17.01 -6.90 -7.44
C ASN A 363 16.09 -7.00 -6.21
N ALA A 364 16.67 -7.26 -5.04
CA ALA A 364 15.91 -7.52 -3.83
C ALA A 364 15.11 -6.29 -3.38
N VAL A 365 13.85 -6.53 -3.04
CA VAL A 365 12.91 -5.51 -2.59
C VAL A 365 12.43 -5.94 -1.23
N THR A 366 12.74 -5.14 -0.23
CA THR A 366 12.55 -5.47 1.18
C THR A 366 11.72 -4.38 1.85
N SER A 367 11.31 -4.62 3.09
CA SER A 367 10.61 -3.62 3.90
C SER A 367 11.39 -2.29 4.04
N ALA A 368 12.71 -2.32 3.91
CA ALA A 368 13.57 -1.13 4.04
C ALA A 368 13.57 -0.24 2.78
N ASN A 369 13.45 -0.82 1.58
CA ASN A 369 13.54 -0.08 0.31
C ASN A 369 12.21 0.00 -0.47
N ALA A 370 11.17 -0.72 -0.04
CA ALA A 370 9.88 -0.71 -0.71
C ALA A 370 9.23 0.69 -0.68
N MET A 371 9.49 1.48 0.38
CA MET A 371 8.82 2.76 0.66
C MET A 371 9.79 3.87 1.11
N SER A 372 11.04 3.84 0.65
CA SER A 372 12.11 4.81 1.02
C SER A 372 11.61 6.26 1.11
N ASP A 373 10.92 6.74 0.08
CA ASP A 373 10.47 8.14 -0.01
C ASP A 373 9.36 8.49 1.01
N VAL A 374 8.62 7.51 1.51
CA VAL A 374 7.55 7.69 2.51
C VAL A 374 8.10 7.56 3.93
N ALA A 375 9.02 6.61 4.16
CA ALA A 375 9.69 6.45 5.45
C ALA A 375 10.46 7.72 5.85
N ASP A 376 11.08 8.40 4.88
CA ASP A 376 11.77 9.66 5.09
C ASP A 376 10.80 10.84 5.29
N SER A 377 9.60 10.80 4.68
CA SER A 377 8.58 11.85 4.87
C SER A 377 7.93 11.86 6.25
N GLY A 378 8.02 10.77 7.02
CA GLY A 378 7.65 10.73 8.44
C GLY A 378 8.66 11.46 9.35
N HIS A 379 9.88 11.70 8.86
CA HIS A 379 10.95 12.43 9.54
C HIS A 379 11.23 13.81 8.92
N ALA A 380 10.57 14.15 7.81
CA ALA A 380 10.76 15.41 7.11
C ALA A 380 10.09 16.57 7.87
N VAL A 381 10.79 17.08 8.88
CA VAL A 381 10.67 18.49 9.27
C VAL A 381 10.98 19.29 8.00
N GLU A 382 10.06 20.15 7.55
CA GLU A 382 10.26 21.06 6.42
C GLU A 382 11.58 21.82 6.64
N GLN A 383 12.64 21.40 5.94
CA GLN A 383 13.82 22.22 5.81
C GLN A 383 13.48 23.32 4.80
N PRO A 384 13.51 24.60 5.19
CA PRO A 384 13.35 25.67 4.22
C PRO A 384 14.45 25.55 3.17
N GLU A 385 14.10 25.69 1.88
CA GLU A 385 14.99 25.60 0.71
C GLU A 385 16.27 26.45 0.83
N LYS A 386 16.26 27.45 1.73
CA LYS A 386 17.46 28.17 2.15
C LYS A 386 17.58 28.08 3.67
N PRO A 387 18.61 27.41 4.21
CA PRO A 387 18.88 27.48 5.64
C PRO A 387 19.14 28.96 6.00
N GLY A 388 18.48 29.43 7.05
CA GLY A 388 18.70 30.78 7.56
C GLY A 388 20.18 31.01 7.92
N PRO A 389 20.65 32.27 8.01
CA PRO A 389 22.05 32.57 8.29
C PRO A 389 22.53 31.85 9.54
N THR A 390 23.77 31.33 9.54
CA THR A 390 24.40 30.67 10.70
C THR A 390 24.62 31.65 11.86
N ARG A 391 24.83 31.17 13.10
CA ARG A 391 25.13 32.05 14.27
C ARG A 391 26.26 33.05 13.98
N ARG A 392 27.32 32.57 13.31
CA ARG A 392 28.45 33.42 12.90
C ARG A 392 28.04 34.48 11.88
N GLN A 393 27.23 34.13 10.88
CA GLN A 393 26.72 35.06 9.89
C GLN A 393 25.77 36.09 10.50
N THR A 394 24.86 35.70 11.40
CA THR A 394 23.96 36.62 12.12
C THR A 394 24.76 37.66 12.93
N ARG A 395 25.84 37.23 13.61
CA ARG A 395 26.69 38.14 14.38
C ARG A 395 27.45 39.12 13.47
N ILE A 396 27.93 38.67 12.33
CA ILE A 396 28.61 39.53 11.35
C ILE A 396 27.64 40.57 10.76
N GLU A 397 26.41 40.16 10.41
CA GLU A 397 25.39 41.08 9.87
C GLU A 397 24.90 42.07 10.93
N LEU A 398 24.77 41.65 12.20
CA LEU A 398 24.47 42.57 13.31
C LEU A 398 25.54 43.65 13.46
N VAL A 399 26.82 43.27 13.46
CA VAL A 399 27.93 44.24 13.56
C VAL A 399 27.91 45.21 12.38
N ARG A 400 27.72 44.72 11.15
CA ARG A 400 27.58 45.57 9.95
C ARG A 400 26.39 46.52 10.04
N ALA A 401 25.27 46.06 10.58
CA ALA A 401 24.07 46.88 10.75
C ALA A 401 24.28 47.99 11.79
N LEU A 402 24.96 47.69 12.90
CA LEU A 402 25.34 48.66 13.94
C LEU A 402 26.32 49.70 13.40
N GLU A 403 27.42 49.28 12.75
CA GLU A 403 28.38 50.20 12.12
C GLU A 403 27.72 51.13 11.10
N LYS A 404 26.76 50.60 10.33
CA LYS A 404 25.98 51.39 9.37
C LYS A 404 25.07 52.39 10.07
N ALA A 405 24.46 52.02 11.20
CA ALA A 405 23.64 52.92 12.00
C ALA A 405 24.48 54.06 12.60
N ASP A 406 25.66 53.75 13.14
CA ASP A 406 26.59 54.74 13.72
C ASP A 406 27.06 55.76 12.67
N ARG A 407 27.49 55.27 11.50
CA ARG A 407 27.85 56.16 10.38
C ARG A 407 26.70 57.08 9.97
N LYS A 408 25.47 56.56 9.95
CA LYS A 408 24.28 57.36 9.60
C LYS A 408 23.91 58.33 10.71
N ALA A 409 24.23 58.04 11.96
CA ALA A 409 24.04 58.94 13.10
C ALA A 409 24.95 60.16 12.96
N GLU A 410 26.22 59.95 12.66
CA GLU A 410 27.16 61.05 12.39
C GLU A 410 26.74 61.92 11.20
N GLU A 411 26.31 61.30 10.09
CA GLU A 411 25.83 62.02 8.91
C GLU A 411 24.60 62.89 9.24
N ALA A 412 23.65 62.34 10.00
CA ALA A 412 22.45 63.05 10.43
C ALA A 412 22.80 64.21 11.39
N GLU A 413 23.74 64.02 12.31
CA GLU A 413 24.19 65.05 13.23
C GLU A 413 24.91 66.20 12.51
N LYS A 414 25.82 65.87 11.56
CA LYS A 414 26.51 66.86 10.72
C LYS A 414 25.51 67.65 9.87
N ALA A 415 24.51 67.00 9.28
CA ALA A 415 23.46 67.66 8.51
C ALA A 415 22.58 68.58 9.39
N ALA A 416 22.22 68.14 10.59
CA ALA A 416 21.45 68.94 11.55
C ALA A 416 22.24 70.17 12.06
N LYS A 417 23.53 69.99 12.39
CA LYS A 417 24.44 71.08 12.78
C LYS A 417 24.60 72.10 11.65
N ARG A 418 24.75 71.65 10.40
CA ARG A 418 24.82 72.52 9.21
C ARG A 418 23.54 73.33 9.04
N ALA A 419 22.37 72.69 9.13
CA ALA A 419 21.07 73.38 9.05
C ALA A 419 20.89 74.43 10.16
N ARG A 420 21.28 74.11 11.41
CA ARG A 420 21.24 75.06 12.54
C ARG A 420 22.20 76.25 12.36
N LYS A 421 23.41 76.00 11.85
CA LYS A 421 24.43 77.04 11.62
C LYS A 421 24.02 77.98 10.48
N LEU A 422 23.46 77.45 9.39
CA LEU A 422 22.91 78.25 8.28
C LEU A 422 21.74 79.13 8.74
N LYS A 423 20.83 78.60 9.57
CA LYS A 423 19.74 79.38 10.16
C LYS A 423 20.24 80.51 11.07
N LYS A 424 21.29 80.27 11.87
CA LYS A 424 21.88 81.29 12.76
C LYS A 424 22.68 82.38 12.04
N LYS A 425 23.28 82.07 10.88
CA LYS A 425 24.10 83.01 10.10
C LYS A 425 23.32 83.85 9.10
N GLY A 426 21.99 83.75 9.06
CA GLY A 426 21.15 84.51 8.12
C GLY A 426 21.32 84.11 6.65
N GLY A 427 21.53 82.81 6.38
CA GLY A 427 21.54 82.30 4.99
C GLY A 427 20.22 82.55 4.27
N SER A 428 20.22 82.50 2.94
CA SER A 428 19.02 82.74 2.14
C SER A 428 17.93 81.69 2.43
N GLU A 429 16.66 82.06 2.25
CA GLU A 429 15.52 81.21 2.60
C GLU A 429 15.53 79.86 1.83
N SER A 430 15.99 79.89 0.57
CA SER A 430 16.17 78.69 -0.26
C SER A 430 17.25 77.75 0.27
N GLU A 431 18.38 78.29 0.75
CA GLU A 431 19.48 77.53 1.35
C GLU A 431 19.09 76.90 2.70
N ILE A 432 18.34 77.62 3.53
CA ILE A 432 17.83 77.11 4.80
C ILE A 432 16.84 75.96 4.54
N LYS A 433 15.94 76.11 3.55
CA LYS A 433 14.97 75.06 3.17
C LYS A 433 15.68 73.82 2.61
N ALA A 434 16.70 74.00 1.77
CA ALA A 434 17.52 72.90 1.24
C ALA A 434 18.29 72.16 2.34
N ALA A 435 18.92 72.89 3.27
CA ALA A 435 19.66 72.32 4.39
C ALA A 435 18.75 71.56 5.36
N ARG A 436 17.53 72.06 5.62
CA ARG A 436 16.52 71.37 6.42
C ARG A 436 16.07 70.06 5.77
N LYS A 437 15.75 70.09 4.47
CA LYS A 437 15.37 68.89 3.70
C LYS A 437 16.48 67.84 3.68
N ALA A 438 17.74 68.27 3.60
CA ALA A 438 18.90 67.38 3.69
C ALA A 438 19.03 66.74 5.07
N ALA A 439 18.80 67.50 6.16
CA ALA A 439 18.80 66.97 7.52
C ALA A 439 17.66 65.97 7.77
N GLU A 440 16.44 66.25 7.27
CA GLU A 440 15.29 65.34 7.34
C GLU A 440 15.55 64.04 6.58
N LYS A 441 16.16 64.11 5.39
CA LYS A 441 16.55 62.93 4.61
C LYS A 441 17.63 62.09 5.31
N ALA A 442 18.59 62.74 5.98
CA ALA A 442 19.62 62.05 6.76
C ALA A 442 19.02 61.36 7.99
N ALA A 443 18.09 62.02 8.70
CA ALA A 443 17.37 61.45 9.83
C ALA A 443 16.53 60.22 9.44
N LYS A 444 15.86 60.25 8.27
CA LYS A 444 15.11 59.10 7.76
C LYS A 444 16.02 57.90 7.50
N LYS A 445 17.19 58.12 6.88
CA LYS A 445 18.17 57.05 6.62
C LYS A 445 18.78 56.48 7.90
N LEU A 446 18.93 57.29 8.94
CA LEU A 446 19.32 56.83 10.27
C LEU A 446 18.26 55.91 10.87
N ALA A 447 16.99 56.31 10.83
CA ALA A 447 15.89 55.49 11.36
C ALA A 447 15.79 54.12 10.65
N GLU A 448 15.96 54.09 9.33
CA GLU A 448 15.99 52.83 8.55
C GLU A 448 17.19 51.94 8.97
N ALA A 449 18.37 52.52 9.17
CA ALA A 449 19.55 51.78 9.61
C ALA A 449 19.41 51.24 11.04
N GLN A 450 18.81 52.02 11.95
CA GLN A 450 18.53 51.59 13.33
C GLN A 450 17.46 50.49 13.39
N SER A 451 16.43 50.55 12.54
CA SER A 451 15.43 49.49 12.44
C SER A 451 16.06 48.17 12.01
N ALA A 452 16.90 48.19 10.98
CA ALA A 452 17.62 47.01 10.52
C ALA A 452 18.54 46.43 11.62
N ALA A 453 19.24 47.28 12.39
CA ALA A 453 20.05 46.82 13.51
C ALA A 453 19.23 46.11 14.59
N ARG A 454 18.06 46.66 14.95
CA ARG A 454 17.14 46.04 15.94
C ARG A 454 16.59 44.69 15.48
N GLU A 455 16.31 44.53 14.19
CA GLU A 455 15.86 43.24 13.63
C GLU A 455 16.95 42.17 13.77
N TRP A 456 18.20 42.51 13.48
CA TRP A 456 19.33 41.60 13.64
C TRP A 456 19.65 41.30 15.11
N GLU A 457 19.47 42.28 15.99
CA GLU A 457 19.65 42.13 17.44
C GLU A 457 18.61 41.17 18.04
N ALA A 458 17.34 41.39 17.73
CA ALA A 458 16.24 40.50 18.15
C ALA A 458 16.43 39.06 17.62
N LEU A 459 16.91 38.91 16.38
CA LEU A 459 17.21 37.61 15.80
C LEU A 459 18.36 36.91 16.54
N SER A 460 19.40 37.65 16.92
CA SER A 460 20.54 37.16 17.70
C SER A 460 20.12 36.70 19.10
N GLU A 461 19.33 37.51 19.82
CA GLU A 461 18.83 37.19 21.16
C GLU A 461 17.89 35.97 21.15
N SER A 462 16.96 35.89 20.20
CA SER A 462 16.04 34.74 20.09
C SER A 462 16.76 33.41 19.88
N ARG A 463 17.96 33.43 19.30
CA ARG A 463 18.80 32.25 19.07
C ARG A 463 19.64 31.91 20.28
N ARG A 464 20.10 32.91 21.03
CA ARG A 464 20.77 32.73 22.31
C ARG A 464 19.84 32.12 23.35
N ALA A 465 18.62 32.65 23.49
CA ALA A 465 17.61 32.10 24.39
C ALA A 465 17.22 30.65 24.04
N ARG A 466 17.19 30.30 22.75
CA ARG A 466 16.97 28.90 22.31
C ARG A 466 18.17 27.99 22.61
N ALA A 467 19.39 28.52 22.56
CA ALA A 467 20.60 27.79 22.92
C ALA A 467 20.63 27.47 24.42
N GLU A 468 20.37 28.49 25.24
CA GLU A 468 20.38 28.39 26.70
C GLU A 468 19.28 27.43 27.19
N ARG A 469 18.10 27.41 26.55
CA ARG A 469 17.07 26.40 26.83
C ARG A 469 17.50 24.98 26.44
N ALA A 470 18.14 24.81 25.29
CA ALA A 470 18.61 23.49 24.86
C ALA A 470 19.72 22.96 25.78
N GLU A 471 20.63 23.83 26.24
CA GLU A 471 21.65 23.48 27.22
C GLU A 471 21.03 23.16 28.59
N TRP A 472 20.00 23.90 29.02
CA TRP A 472 19.24 23.60 30.24
C TRP A 472 18.47 22.28 30.17
N GLU A 473 17.85 21.97 29.02
CA GLU A 473 17.14 20.70 28.80
C GLU A 473 18.08 19.50 28.82
N LEU A 474 19.28 19.64 28.26
CA LEU A 474 20.32 18.61 28.29
C LEU A 474 20.90 18.42 29.71
N SER A 475 21.16 19.51 30.43
CA SER A 475 21.66 19.40 31.81
C SER A 475 20.62 18.78 32.76
N HIS A 476 19.33 19.06 32.54
CA HIS A 476 18.24 18.48 33.34
C HIS A 476 17.93 17.03 32.95
N SER A 477 18.15 16.62 31.69
CA SER A 477 18.03 15.20 31.32
C SER A 477 19.14 14.37 31.95
N ASP A 478 20.37 14.89 31.98
CA ASP A 478 21.52 14.20 32.57
C ASP A 478 21.39 14.09 34.10
N GLU A 479 20.84 15.11 34.78
CA GLU A 479 20.53 15.04 36.22
C GLU A 479 19.39 14.05 36.54
N GLN A 480 18.38 13.93 35.67
CA GLN A 480 17.30 12.95 35.85
C GLN A 480 17.74 11.51 35.55
N GLU A 481 18.71 11.31 34.65
CA GLU A 481 19.35 10.01 34.42
C GLU A 481 20.32 9.64 35.55
N ALA A 482 20.99 10.60 36.20
CA ALA A 482 21.86 10.33 37.35
C ALA A 482 21.10 10.03 38.66
N GLN A 483 19.81 10.40 38.75
CA GLN A 483 18.93 10.12 39.90
C GLN A 483 18.09 8.84 39.75
N ARG A 484 18.14 8.17 38.59
CA ARG A 484 17.53 6.85 38.34
C ARG A 484 18.58 5.75 38.41
#